data_AF-A0A7C2NXC2-F1
#
_entry.id   AF-A0A7C2NXC2-F1
#
_cell.length_a   1.000
_cell.length_b   1.000
_cell.length_c   1.000
_cell.angle_alpha   90.00
_cell.angle_beta   90.00
_cell.angle_gamma   90.00
#
_symmetry.space_group_name_H-M   'P 1'
#
loop_
_entity.id
_entity.type
_entity.pdbx_description
1 polymer ?
#
loop_
_entity_poly.entity_id
_entity_poly.type
_entity_poly.pdbx_seq_one_letter_code
_entity_poly.pdbx_strand_id
1 'polypeptide(L)'
;IILTLLLTFSKGEPNEWLGETWGFTKQIMPLLGAGVLVAGFLLGSADNSNGIIQNEWIANLVGGNSLFSNFFASIVGAFMYFATLTEIPILQGLINSGMRKGPALALLLAGPALSLPNMLVIRSVIGTQKTVVFVSLVVIMSTIVGMIYGSIF
;
A
#
# COMPACT_ATOMS: atom_id res chain seq x y z
N ILE A 1 -18.26 22.90 -3.16
CA ILE A 1 -18.35 24.17 -2.37
C ILE A 1 -19.81 24.59 -2.18
N ILE A 2 -20.57 24.90 -3.24
CA ILE A 2 -22.00 25.28 -3.12
C ILE A 2 -22.82 24.20 -2.41
N LEU A 3 -22.62 22.93 -2.77
CA LEU A 3 -23.29 21.79 -2.15
C LEU A 3 -22.95 21.65 -0.66
N THR A 4 -21.69 21.85 -0.29
CA THR A 4 -21.20 21.83 1.11
C THR A 4 -21.82 22.95 1.95
N LEU A 5 -21.95 24.15 1.37
CA LEU A 5 -22.61 25.28 2.01
C LEU A 5 -24.11 24.98 2.24
N LEU A 6 -24.81 24.48 1.22
CA LEU A 6 -26.23 24.13 1.33
C LEU A 6 -26.50 23.04 2.38
N LEU A 7 -25.65 22.02 2.45
CA LEU A 7 -25.75 20.94 3.43
C LEU A 7 -25.44 21.41 4.87
N THR A 8 -24.59 22.43 5.04
CA THR A 8 -24.26 23.00 6.36
C THR A 8 -25.46 23.76 6.97
N PHE A 9 -26.29 24.38 6.12
CA PHE A 9 -27.51 25.09 6.53
C PHE A 9 -28.75 24.19 6.59
N SER A 10 -28.65 22.95 6.08
CA SER A 10 -29.70 21.95 6.22
C SER A 10 -29.75 21.43 7.66
N LYS A 11 -30.96 21.22 8.19
CA LYS A 11 -31.17 20.60 9.52
C LYS A 11 -31.45 19.10 9.35
N GLY A 12 -30.89 18.27 10.23
CA GLY A 12 -31.08 16.82 10.25
C GLY A 12 -29.89 16.04 9.69
N GLU A 13 -30.19 14.87 9.09
CA GLU A 13 -29.22 13.89 8.57
C GLU A 13 -28.08 14.48 7.69
N PRO A 14 -28.32 15.49 6.82
CA PRO A 14 -27.25 16.03 5.98
C PRO A 14 -26.15 16.77 6.76
N ASN A 15 -26.51 17.38 7.88
CA ASN A 15 -25.57 18.13 8.73
C ASN A 15 -24.77 17.18 9.63
N GLU A 16 -25.42 16.15 10.17
CA GLU A 16 -24.75 15.07 10.92
C GLU A 16 -23.74 14.33 10.04
N TRP A 17 -24.12 13.95 8.81
CA TRP A 17 -23.21 13.32 7.86
C TRP A 17 -22.00 14.20 7.53
N LEU A 18 -22.20 15.51 7.36
CA LEU A 18 -21.10 16.46 7.18
C LEU A 18 -20.19 16.55 8.41
N GLY A 19 -20.79 16.55 9.61
CA GLY A 19 -20.06 16.55 10.88
C GLY A 19 -19.14 15.34 11.00
N GLU A 20 -19.64 14.14 10.73
CA GLU A 20 -18.87 12.89 10.74
C GLU A 20 -17.77 12.88 9.67
N THR A 21 -18.12 13.28 8.43
CA THR A 21 -17.15 13.38 7.33
C THR A 21 -16.01 14.36 7.68
N TRP A 22 -16.35 15.49 8.31
CA TRP A 22 -15.37 16.47 8.78
C TRP A 22 -14.53 15.94 9.95
N GLY A 23 -15.13 15.16 10.86
CA GLY A 23 -14.44 14.43 11.92
C GLY A 23 -13.38 13.49 11.38
N PHE A 24 -13.75 12.60 10.44
CA PHE A 24 -12.81 11.70 9.78
C PHE A 24 -11.74 12.45 8.99
N THR A 25 -12.12 13.52 8.29
CA THR A 25 -11.17 14.36 7.56
C THR A 25 -10.09 14.87 8.50
N LYS A 26 -10.46 15.43 9.67
CA LYS A 26 -9.49 15.93 10.66
C LYS A 26 -8.57 14.86 11.23
N GLN A 27 -8.99 13.59 11.27
CA GLN A 27 -8.13 12.48 11.72
C GLN A 27 -7.21 11.97 10.60
N ILE A 28 -7.74 11.79 9.39
CA ILE A 28 -7.03 11.19 8.27
C ILE A 28 -6.04 12.19 7.65
N MET A 29 -6.43 13.45 7.43
CA MET A 29 -5.60 14.45 6.74
C MET A 29 -4.20 14.63 7.36
N PRO A 30 -4.06 14.80 8.68
CA PRO A 30 -2.73 14.96 9.30
C PRO A 30 -1.87 13.71 9.13
N LEU A 31 -2.46 12.53 9.29
CA LEU A 31 -1.77 11.26 9.17
C LEU A 31 -1.30 11.03 7.71
N LEU A 32 -2.18 11.30 6.76
CA LEU A 32 -1.92 11.14 5.32
C LEU A 32 -0.88 12.18 4.85
N GLY A 33 -1.02 13.44 5.27
CA GLY A 33 -0.05 14.49 4.99
C GLY A 33 1.34 14.19 5.57
N ALA A 34 1.41 13.75 6.83
CA ALA A 34 2.67 13.31 7.43
C ALA A 34 3.27 12.12 6.67
N GLY A 35 2.45 11.13 6.31
CA GLY A 35 2.88 9.97 5.53
C GLY A 35 3.43 10.35 4.16
N VAL A 36 2.77 11.26 3.43
CA VAL A 36 3.23 11.75 2.13
C VAL A 36 4.54 12.52 2.25
N LEU A 37 4.70 13.38 3.27
CA LEU A 37 5.95 14.11 3.50
C LEU A 37 7.09 13.16 3.86
N VAL A 38 6.86 12.19 4.73
CA VAL A 38 7.85 11.16 5.09
C VAL A 38 8.21 10.33 3.86
N ALA A 39 7.23 9.87 3.09
CA ALA A 39 7.47 9.12 1.86
C ALA A 39 8.24 9.94 0.82
N GLY A 40 7.92 11.21 0.62
CA GLY A 40 8.65 12.10 -0.29
C GLY A 40 10.06 12.41 0.18
N PHE A 41 10.29 12.54 1.48
CA PHE A 41 11.63 12.69 2.06
C PHE A 41 12.47 11.41 1.92
N LEU A 42 11.84 10.24 2.08
CA LEU A 42 12.49 8.95 1.94
C LEU A 42 12.75 8.58 0.48
N LEU A 43 11.76 8.65 -0.40
CA LEU A 43 11.84 8.19 -1.80
C LEU A 43 12.30 9.28 -2.78
N GLY A 44 12.36 10.54 -2.34
CA GLY A 44 12.62 11.68 -3.23
C GLY A 44 11.37 12.08 -4.02
N SER A 45 11.56 13.02 -4.94
CA SER A 45 10.50 13.47 -5.85
C SER A 45 10.76 12.97 -7.26
N ALA A 46 9.73 12.96 -8.11
CA ALA A 46 9.85 12.50 -9.51
C ALA A 46 10.96 13.23 -10.29
N ASP A 47 11.23 14.49 -9.95
CA ASP A 47 12.28 15.32 -10.58
C ASP A 47 13.61 15.34 -9.81
N ASN A 48 13.69 14.81 -8.59
CA ASN A 48 14.89 14.88 -7.77
C ASN A 48 15.04 13.62 -6.90
N SER A 49 15.91 12.70 -7.33
CA SER A 49 16.13 11.37 -6.75
C SER A 49 17.00 11.35 -5.48
N ASN A 50 17.29 12.52 -4.89
CA ASN A 50 18.08 12.65 -3.66
C ASN A 50 17.28 12.33 -2.38
N GLY A 51 16.35 11.37 -2.44
CA GLY A 51 15.71 10.82 -1.24
C GLY A 51 16.70 10.01 -0.40
N ILE A 52 16.39 9.80 0.89
CA ILE A 52 17.23 8.96 1.77
C ILE A 52 17.32 7.50 1.27
N ILE A 53 16.23 6.97 0.73
CA ILE A 53 16.19 5.69 0.04
C ILE A 53 16.73 5.93 -1.37
N GLN A 54 18.01 5.66 -1.54
CA GLN A 54 18.63 5.70 -2.86
C GLN A 54 18.00 4.62 -3.75
N ASN A 55 17.82 4.93 -5.04
CA ASN A 55 17.35 3.97 -6.05
C ASN A 55 18.13 2.65 -6.02
N GLU A 56 19.39 2.68 -5.60
CA GLU A 56 20.24 1.51 -5.39
C GLU A 56 19.63 0.51 -4.41
N TRP A 57 18.99 0.95 -3.32
CA TRP A 57 18.37 0.05 -2.35
C TRP A 57 17.17 -0.68 -2.93
N ILE A 58 16.35 0.04 -3.70
CA ILE A 58 15.19 -0.54 -4.40
C ILE A 58 15.69 -1.53 -5.46
N ALA A 59 16.68 -1.14 -6.26
CA ALA A 59 17.28 -2.02 -7.26
C ALA A 59 17.92 -3.28 -6.64
N ASN A 60 18.60 -3.15 -5.50
CA ASN A 60 19.24 -4.28 -4.82
C ASN A 60 18.23 -5.25 -4.19
N LEU A 61 17.14 -4.75 -3.61
CA LEU A 61 16.13 -5.60 -2.96
C LEU A 61 15.15 -6.20 -3.96
N VAL A 62 14.62 -5.37 -4.87
CA VAL A 62 13.49 -5.71 -5.75
C VAL A 62 13.74 -5.45 -7.24
N GLY A 63 14.97 -5.14 -7.64
CA GLY A 63 15.35 -4.97 -9.06
C GLY A 63 15.71 -6.25 -9.81
N GLY A 64 15.69 -7.40 -9.13
CA GLY A 64 15.81 -8.73 -9.73
C GLY A 64 14.46 -9.46 -9.79
N ASN A 65 14.40 -10.56 -10.53
CA ASN A 65 13.27 -11.52 -10.46
C ASN A 65 13.64 -12.77 -9.65
N SER A 66 14.46 -12.59 -8.61
CA SER A 66 14.89 -13.68 -7.74
C SER A 66 13.77 -14.11 -6.78
N LEU A 67 13.90 -15.28 -6.17
CA LEU A 67 13.03 -15.70 -5.07
C LEU A 67 13.02 -14.66 -3.94
N PHE A 68 14.20 -14.15 -3.58
CA PHE A 68 14.33 -13.14 -2.54
C PHE A 68 13.58 -11.84 -2.89
N SER A 69 13.74 -11.34 -4.11
CA SER A 69 13.10 -10.09 -4.54
C SER A 69 11.58 -10.18 -4.53
N ASN A 70 11.03 -11.29 -5.03
CA ASN A 70 9.58 -11.52 -5.03
C ASN A 70 9.05 -11.76 -3.61
N PHE A 71 9.76 -12.54 -2.79
CA PHE A 71 9.39 -12.82 -1.41
C PHE A 71 9.40 -11.55 -0.55
N PHE A 72 10.45 -10.74 -0.68
CA PHE A 72 10.57 -9.46 0.00
C PHE A 72 9.41 -8.53 -0.38
N ALA A 73 9.11 -8.41 -1.69
CA ALA A 73 7.99 -7.60 -2.16
C ALA A 73 6.64 -8.09 -1.65
N SER A 74 6.39 -9.40 -1.59
CA SER A 74 5.17 -9.97 -0.99
C SER A 74 5.06 -9.71 0.50
N ILE A 75 6.16 -9.79 1.28
CA ILE A 75 6.15 -9.45 2.71
C ILE A 75 5.88 -7.96 2.91
N VAL A 76 6.54 -7.09 2.17
CA VAL A 76 6.30 -5.64 2.23
C VAL A 76 4.85 -5.34 1.87
N GLY A 77 4.35 -5.87 0.75
CA GLY A 77 2.95 -5.77 0.36
C GLY A 77 2.00 -6.26 1.46
N ALA A 78 2.29 -7.40 2.09
CA ALA A 78 1.46 -7.98 3.13
C ALA A 78 1.23 -7.06 4.33
N PHE A 79 2.22 -6.24 4.70
CA PHE A 79 2.09 -5.28 5.80
C PHE A 79 1.57 -3.91 5.35
N MET A 80 1.71 -3.58 4.07
CA MET A 80 1.22 -2.32 3.52
C MET A 80 -0.30 -2.31 3.37
N TYR A 81 -0.89 -1.13 3.58
CA TYR A 81 -2.28 -0.85 3.28
C TYR A 81 -2.33 0.35 2.34
N PHE A 82 -2.71 0.13 1.08
CA PHE A 82 -2.92 1.19 0.11
C PHE A 82 -4.40 1.36 -0.19
N ALA A 83 -4.81 2.59 -0.42
CA ALA A 83 -6.05 2.81 -1.15
C ALA A 83 -5.83 2.30 -2.59
N THR A 84 -6.80 1.56 -3.13
CA THR A 84 -6.73 0.95 -4.46
C THR A 84 -6.34 1.95 -5.55
N LEU A 85 -6.79 3.20 -5.44
CA LEU A 85 -6.46 4.28 -6.39
C LEU A 85 -5.00 4.76 -6.28
N THR A 86 -4.38 4.64 -5.09
CA THR A 86 -3.01 5.10 -4.83
C THR A 86 -1.95 4.03 -5.07
N GLU A 87 -2.36 2.77 -5.18
CA GLU A 87 -1.43 1.65 -5.36
C GLU A 87 -0.71 1.70 -6.72
N ILE A 88 -1.41 2.06 -7.80
CA ILE A 88 -0.83 2.14 -9.14
C ILE A 88 0.26 3.23 -9.26
N PRO A 89 0.04 4.50 -8.84
CA PRO A 89 1.10 5.51 -8.88
C PRO A 89 2.32 5.15 -8.03
N ILE A 90 2.11 4.55 -6.85
CA ILE A 90 3.21 4.14 -5.95
C ILE A 90 4.04 3.05 -6.62
N LEU A 91 3.39 2.03 -7.19
CA LEU A 91 4.08 0.96 -7.91
C LEU A 91 4.86 1.51 -9.10
N GLN A 92 4.29 2.44 -9.86
CA GLN A 92 4.98 3.07 -10.97
C GLN A 92 6.22 3.84 -10.49
N GLY A 93 6.14 4.53 -9.36
CA GLY A 93 7.28 5.18 -8.72
C GLY A 93 8.40 4.19 -8.35
N LEU A 94 8.04 3.04 -7.77
CA LEU A 94 9.00 1.97 -7.42
C LEU A 94 9.63 1.34 -8.68
N ILE A 95 8.86 1.11 -9.74
CA ILE A 95 9.37 0.61 -11.02
C ILE A 95 10.33 1.61 -11.64
N ASN A 96 9.98 2.89 -11.65
CA ASN A 96 10.87 3.96 -12.13
C ASN A 96 12.16 4.05 -11.28
N SER A 97 12.10 3.61 -10.02
CA SER A 97 13.23 3.55 -9.09
C SER A 97 14.03 2.24 -9.18
N GLY A 98 13.71 1.35 -10.12
CA GLY A 98 14.47 0.13 -10.41
C GLY A 98 13.80 -1.20 -10.03
N MET A 99 12.56 -1.20 -9.53
CA MET A 99 11.81 -2.41 -9.22
C MET A 99 11.43 -3.17 -10.51
N ARG A 100 11.60 -4.51 -10.52
CA ARG A 100 11.15 -5.35 -11.64
C ARG A 100 9.66 -5.70 -11.57
N LYS A 101 9.11 -6.05 -12.73
CA LYS A 101 7.71 -6.45 -12.92
C LYS A 101 7.26 -7.64 -12.06
N GLY A 102 8.13 -8.64 -11.85
CA GLY A 102 7.83 -9.80 -11.01
C GLY A 102 7.56 -9.41 -9.56
N PRO A 103 8.54 -8.79 -8.86
CA PRO A 103 8.32 -8.25 -7.52
C PRO A 103 7.18 -7.24 -7.45
N ALA A 104 6.97 -6.43 -8.50
CA ALA A 104 5.86 -5.48 -8.55
C ALA A 104 4.50 -6.20 -8.51
N LEU A 105 4.33 -7.28 -9.27
CA LEU A 105 3.13 -8.12 -9.19
C LEU A 105 3.01 -8.82 -7.83
N ALA A 106 4.12 -9.33 -7.29
CA ALA A 106 4.15 -9.98 -5.99
C ALA A 106 3.68 -9.05 -4.86
N LEU A 107 3.97 -7.75 -4.96
CA LEU A 107 3.49 -6.71 -4.06
C LEU A 107 1.99 -6.45 -4.25
N LEU A 108 1.52 -6.28 -5.49
CA LEU A 108 0.10 -6.04 -5.82
C LEU A 108 -0.82 -7.17 -5.40
N LEU A 109 -0.34 -8.41 -5.39
CA LEU A 109 -1.13 -9.57 -4.97
C LEU A 109 -1.23 -9.66 -3.44
N ALA A 110 -0.14 -9.37 -2.73
CA ALA A 110 -0.09 -9.48 -1.28
C ALA A 110 -0.79 -8.31 -0.55
N GLY A 111 -0.68 -7.09 -1.10
CA GLY A 111 -1.23 -5.85 -0.53
C GLY A 111 -2.70 -5.93 -0.11
N PRO A 112 -3.64 -6.02 -1.07
CA PRO A 112 -5.07 -6.04 -0.78
C PRO A 112 -5.52 -7.32 -0.06
N ALA A 113 -4.80 -8.44 -0.25
CA ALA A 113 -5.17 -9.72 0.35
C ALA A 113 -4.86 -9.80 1.85
N LEU A 114 -3.78 -9.15 2.31
CA LEU A 114 -3.33 -9.24 3.69
C LEU A 114 -3.54 -7.94 4.43
N SER A 115 -2.70 -6.92 4.25
CA SER A 115 -2.63 -5.68 5.04
C SER A 115 -2.65 -5.86 6.57
N LEU A 116 -1.92 -5.02 7.32
CA LEU A 116 -1.89 -5.14 8.78
C LEU A 116 -3.29 -5.06 9.43
N PRO A 117 -4.19 -4.13 9.05
CA PRO A 117 -5.53 -4.07 9.62
C PRO A 117 -6.38 -5.32 9.35
N ASN A 118 -6.37 -5.84 8.12
CA ASN A 118 -7.18 -7.00 7.77
C ASN A 118 -6.61 -8.29 8.39
N MET A 119 -5.29 -8.43 8.54
CA MET A 119 -4.70 -9.53 9.32
C MET A 119 -5.18 -9.53 10.79
N LEU A 120 -5.28 -8.36 11.43
CA LEU A 120 -5.78 -8.24 12.80
C LEU A 120 -7.26 -8.64 12.91
N VAL A 121 -8.09 -8.22 11.94
CA VAL A 121 -9.52 -8.57 11.89
C VAL A 121 -9.70 -10.07 11.64
N ILE A 122 -8.99 -10.65 10.67
CA ILE A 122 -9.07 -12.09 10.40
C ILE A 122 -8.64 -12.88 11.63
N ARG A 123 -7.57 -12.47 12.31
CA ARG A 123 -7.12 -13.10 13.55
C ARG A 123 -8.18 -13.12 14.64
N SER A 124 -8.97 -12.05 14.80
CA SER A 124 -10.03 -12.03 15.81
C SER A 124 -11.21 -12.95 15.47
N VAL A 125 -11.38 -13.32 14.20
CA VAL A 125 -12.49 -14.18 13.74
C VAL A 125 -12.09 -15.66 13.70
N ILE A 126 -10.95 -16.00 13.09
CA ILE A 126 -10.58 -17.41 12.82
C ILE A 126 -9.48 -17.93 13.76
N GLY A 127 -8.91 -17.07 14.59
CA GLY A 127 -7.85 -17.39 15.54
C GLY A 127 -6.44 -17.40 14.92
N THR A 128 -5.43 -17.24 15.78
CA THR A 128 -4.02 -17.00 15.39
C THR A 128 -3.45 -18.08 14.48
N GLN A 129 -3.70 -19.37 14.76
CA GLN A 129 -3.13 -20.47 13.96
C GLN A 129 -3.59 -20.42 12.50
N LYS A 130 -4.89 -20.22 12.26
CA LYS A 130 -5.43 -20.16 10.90
C LYS A 130 -5.00 -18.89 10.16
N THR A 131 -4.89 -17.77 10.87
CA THR A 131 -4.35 -16.53 10.29
C THR A 131 -2.91 -16.69 9.83
N VAL A 132 -2.05 -17.31 10.64
CA VAL A 132 -0.65 -17.55 10.25
C VAL A 132 -0.57 -18.40 8.98
N VAL A 133 -1.39 -19.46 8.87
CA VAL A 133 -1.46 -20.28 7.67
C VAL A 133 -1.93 -19.46 6.46
N PHE A 134 -2.99 -18.66 6.62
CA PHE A 134 -3.52 -17.79 5.57
C PHE A 134 -2.48 -16.79 5.07
N VAL A 135 -1.83 -16.06 5.98
CA VAL A 135 -0.76 -15.10 5.67
C VAL A 135 0.38 -15.78 4.93
N SER A 136 0.85 -16.92 5.44
CA SER A 136 1.94 -17.67 4.82
C SER A 136 1.58 -18.11 3.41
N LEU A 137 0.36 -18.61 3.21
CA LEU A 137 -0.11 -19.08 1.91
C LEU A 137 -0.18 -17.94 0.90
N VAL A 138 -0.73 -16.78 1.28
CA VAL A 138 -0.80 -15.62 0.39
C VAL A 138 0.59 -15.09 0.04
N VAL A 139 1.52 -15.02 1.00
CA VAL A 139 2.90 -14.60 0.73
C VAL A 139 3.59 -15.56 -0.24
N ILE A 140 3.50 -16.87 -0.01
CA ILE A 140 4.10 -17.89 -0.87
C ILE A 140 3.50 -17.84 -2.27
N MET A 141 2.18 -17.78 -2.40
CA MET A 141 1.50 -17.72 -3.69
C MET A 141 1.86 -16.44 -4.46
N SER A 142 1.85 -15.29 -3.79
CA SER A 142 2.22 -14.00 -4.40
C SER A 142 3.68 -14.01 -4.88
N THR A 143 4.58 -14.61 -4.11
CA THR A 143 5.99 -14.80 -4.47
C THR A 143 6.13 -15.64 -5.73
N ILE A 144 5.47 -16.81 -5.78
CA ILE A 144 5.53 -17.74 -6.91
C ILE A 144 4.95 -17.09 -8.17
N VAL A 145 3.78 -16.47 -8.06
CA VAL A 145 3.12 -15.81 -9.20
C VAL A 145 3.96 -14.64 -9.72
N GLY A 146 4.54 -13.83 -8.83
CA GLY A 146 5.47 -12.76 -9.20
C GLY A 146 6.70 -13.29 -9.94
N MET A 147 7.31 -14.37 -9.43
CA MET A 147 8.46 -15.02 -10.08
C MET A 147 8.11 -15.53 -11.47
N ILE A 148 6.98 -16.23 -11.63
CA ILE A 148 6.53 -16.75 -12.92
C ILE A 148 6.29 -15.58 -13.88
N TYR A 149 5.55 -14.57 -13.44
CA TYR A 149 5.25 -13.40 -14.26
C TYR A 149 6.52 -12.67 -14.72
N GLY A 150 7.44 -12.37 -13.81
CA GLY A 150 8.71 -11.71 -14.13
C GLY A 150 9.70 -12.57 -14.92
N SER A 151 9.42 -13.87 -15.10
CA SER A 151 10.21 -14.75 -15.98
C SER A 151 9.69 -14.74 -17.42
N ILE A 152 8.40 -14.42 -17.60
CA ILE A 152 7.73 -14.36 -18.91
C ILE A 152 7.81 -12.96 -19.52
N PHE A 153 7.77 -11.89 -18.70
CA PHE A 153 7.64 -10.48 -19.11
C PHE A 153 8.73 -9.56 -18.53
#